data_AF-A0A9D7CAU9-F1
#
_entry.id   AF-A0A9D7CAU9-F1
#
_cell.length_a   1.000
_cell.length_b   1.000
_cell.length_c   1.000
_cell.angle_alpha   90.00
_cell.angle_beta   90.00
_cell.angle_gamma   90.00
#
_symmetry.space_group_name_H-M   'P 1'
#
loop_
_entity.id
_entity.type
_entity.pdbx_description
1 polymer ?
#
loop_
_entity_poly.entity_id
_entity_poly.type
_entity_poly.pdbx_seq_one_letter_code
_entity_poly.pdbx_strand_id
1 'polypeptide(L)'
;MSDNGATLLPGADDGTTPIIGRWFDGTQGNRGFKGDVYDGGLRVPAIAHWPARIAGSRTSQLQLDLTDVHATVLAAAGLTPPTAIDGRSFLPPLVGSGPFTPRPFQVWYLPEGNQAAVLEGNWKATWRRDSTTLCDLCVLCG
;
A
#
# COMPACT_ATOMS: atom_id res chain seq x y z
N MET A 1 6.52 1.21 -4.48
CA MET A 1 5.61 1.17 -5.64
C MET A 1 5.33 -0.28 -5.98
N SER A 2 4.11 -0.62 -6.39
CA SER A 2 3.79 -1.96 -6.88
C SER A 2 4.40 -2.14 -8.28
N ASP A 3 5.39 -3.02 -8.42
CA ASP A 3 5.91 -3.42 -9.74
C ASP A 3 5.04 -4.49 -10.42
N ASN A 4 4.05 -5.03 -9.68
CA ASN A 4 3.15 -6.09 -10.13
C ASN A 4 1.67 -5.67 -10.19
N GLY A 5 1.39 -4.36 -10.08
CA GLY A 5 0.04 -3.81 -10.21
C GLY A 5 -0.46 -3.85 -11.66
N ALA A 6 -1.78 -3.78 -11.83
CA ALA A 6 -2.44 -3.64 -13.13
C ALA A 6 -1.72 -2.56 -13.97
N THR A 7 -1.14 -2.96 -15.11
CA THR A 7 -0.29 -2.08 -15.93
C THR A 7 -1.13 -1.30 -16.93
N LEU A 8 -0.86 0.00 -17.04
CA LEU A 8 -1.29 0.83 -18.16
C LEU A 8 -0.20 0.78 -19.25
N LEU A 9 -0.54 0.35 -20.46
CA LEU A 9 0.37 0.44 -21.61
C LEU A 9 0.14 1.81 -22.29
N PRO A 10 1.15 2.71 -22.33
CA PRO A 10 1.03 3.96 -23.07
C PRO A 10 0.71 3.68 -24.54
N GLY A 11 -0.33 4.33 -25.08
CA GLY A 11 -0.80 4.14 -26.47
C GLY A 11 -1.99 3.19 -26.65
N ALA A 12 -2.46 2.54 -25.58
CA ALA A 12 -3.64 1.66 -25.60
C ALA A 12 -4.92 2.36 -25.11
N ASP A 13 -4.95 3.69 -25.00
CA ASP A 13 -6.13 4.46 -24.58
C ASP A 13 -6.62 5.35 -25.73
N ASP A 14 -6.90 4.71 -26.87
CA ASP A 14 -7.62 5.31 -28.01
C ASP A 14 -9.15 5.23 -27.82
N GLY A 15 -9.61 4.85 -26.63
CA GLY A 15 -11.01 4.58 -26.33
C GLY A 15 -11.55 3.27 -26.91
N THR A 16 -10.74 2.50 -27.64
CA THR A 16 -11.13 1.24 -28.29
C THR A 16 -10.27 0.05 -27.86
N THR A 17 -9.05 0.29 -27.39
CA THR A 17 -8.12 -0.74 -26.94
C THR A 17 -8.35 -1.03 -25.45
N PRO A 18 -8.76 -2.25 -25.07
CA PRO A 18 -8.97 -2.59 -23.67
C PRO A 18 -7.63 -2.73 -22.95
N ILE A 19 -7.31 -1.79 -22.06
CA ILE A 19 -6.10 -1.79 -21.23
C ILE A 19 -6.08 -3.04 -20.34
N ILE A 20 -4.97 -3.79 -20.32
CA ILE A 20 -4.79 -5.06 -19.56
C ILE A 20 -5.26 -4.96 -18.11
N GLY A 21 -5.09 -3.80 -17.47
CA GLY A 21 -5.57 -3.55 -16.11
C GLY A 21 -7.08 -3.73 -15.89
N ARG A 22 -7.91 -3.56 -16.93
CA ARG A 22 -9.37 -3.78 -16.88
C ARG A 22 -9.78 -5.24 -17.11
N TRP A 23 -8.92 -6.07 -17.70
CA TRP A 23 -9.29 -7.45 -18.08
C TRP A 23 -9.49 -8.38 -16.88
N PHE A 24 -8.84 -8.07 -15.75
CA PHE A 24 -8.85 -8.91 -14.56
C PHE A 24 -9.40 -8.20 -13.32
N ASP A 25 -9.99 -7.01 -13.48
CA ASP A 25 -10.34 -6.12 -12.37
C ASP A 25 -9.18 -5.97 -11.36
N GLY A 26 -7.96 -5.84 -11.88
CA GLY A 26 -6.74 -5.94 -11.07
C GLY A 26 -6.55 -4.79 -10.07
N THR A 27 -7.33 -3.72 -10.21
CA THR A 27 -7.37 -2.60 -9.25
C THR A 27 -8.61 -2.63 -8.35
N GLN A 28 -9.55 -3.56 -8.56
CA GLN A 28 -10.81 -3.68 -7.80
C GLN A 28 -11.55 -2.35 -7.67
N GLY A 29 -11.74 -1.65 -8.80
CA GLY A 29 -12.41 -0.34 -8.85
C GLY A 29 -11.62 0.84 -8.25
N ASN A 30 -10.42 0.62 -7.71
CA ASN A 30 -9.57 1.71 -7.22
C ASN A 30 -9.03 2.57 -8.37
N ARG A 31 -8.92 3.88 -8.13
CA ARG A 31 -8.41 4.86 -9.11
C ARG A 31 -6.94 4.59 -9.44
N GLY A 32 -6.56 4.72 -10.71
CA GLY A 32 -5.17 4.66 -11.18
C GLY A 32 -4.65 3.24 -11.39
N PHE A 33 -3.45 3.14 -11.96
CA PHE A 33 -2.78 1.89 -12.32
C PHE A 33 -1.30 1.91 -11.87
N LYS A 34 -0.54 0.85 -12.19
CA LYS A 34 0.92 0.83 -12.01
C LYS A 34 1.53 2.13 -12.56
N GLY A 35 2.28 2.83 -11.71
CA GLY A 35 2.88 4.13 -12.04
C GLY A 35 2.09 5.35 -11.55
N ASP A 36 0.90 5.16 -10.97
CA ASP A 36 0.12 6.23 -10.34
C ASP A 36 0.25 6.20 -8.81
N VAL A 37 0.12 7.38 -8.19
CA VAL A 37 0.07 7.55 -6.71
C VAL A 37 -1.33 7.33 -6.09
N TYR A 38 -2.31 6.97 -6.92
CA TYR A 38 -3.65 6.60 -6.47
C TYR A 38 -3.68 5.17 -5.91
N ASP A 39 -4.80 4.76 -5.29
CA ASP A 39 -4.92 3.45 -4.65
C ASP A 39 -4.75 2.28 -5.62
N GLY A 40 -5.19 2.39 -6.87
CA GLY A 40 -4.97 1.36 -7.89
C GLY A 40 -3.51 1.19 -8.31
N GLY A 41 -2.64 2.15 -7.99
CA GLY A 41 -1.19 2.04 -8.22
C GLY A 41 -0.37 1.69 -6.97
N LEU A 42 -0.86 2.07 -5.78
CA LEU A 42 -0.15 1.89 -4.51
C LEU A 42 -0.67 0.74 -3.65
N ARG A 43 -1.98 0.51 -3.61
CA ARG A 43 -2.60 -0.51 -2.75
C ARG A 43 -2.47 -1.88 -3.41
N VAL A 44 -1.91 -2.84 -2.66
CA VAL A 44 -1.74 -4.23 -3.10
C VAL A 44 -2.32 -5.19 -2.07
N PRO A 45 -2.85 -6.35 -2.50
CA PRO A 45 -3.20 -7.43 -1.58
C PRO A 45 -1.95 -7.92 -0.82
N ALA A 46 -2.10 -8.20 0.47
CA ALA A 46 -1.05 -8.76 1.31
C ALA A 46 -1.57 -9.95 2.11
N ILE A 47 -0.82 -11.06 2.11
CA ILE A 47 -1.14 -12.29 2.84
C ILE A 47 0.10 -12.71 3.64
N ALA A 48 -0.08 -12.98 4.92
CA ALA A 48 0.93 -13.56 5.78
C ALA A 48 0.47 -14.93 6.28
N HIS A 49 1.34 -15.95 6.17
CA HIS A 49 1.03 -17.32 6.57
C HIS A 49 2.19 -17.90 7.38
N TRP A 50 1.92 -18.25 8.63
CA TRP A 50 2.89 -18.85 9.54
C TRP A 50 2.16 -19.74 10.55
N PRO A 51 1.86 -21.01 10.21
CA PRO A 51 0.98 -21.88 11.00
C PRO A 51 1.35 -22.02 12.49
N ALA A 52 2.65 -22.00 12.80
CA ALA A 52 3.14 -22.13 14.17
C ALA A 52 2.97 -20.86 15.03
N ARG A 53 2.64 -19.71 14.43
CA ARG A 53 2.61 -18.40 15.12
C ARG A 53 1.37 -17.56 14.83
N ILE A 54 0.81 -17.65 13.63
CA ILE A 54 -0.41 -16.95 13.21
C ILE A 54 -1.59 -17.89 13.41
N ALA A 55 -2.43 -17.57 14.38
CA ALA A 55 -3.59 -18.38 14.73
C ALA A 55 -4.79 -18.07 13.83
N GLY A 56 -5.30 -19.11 13.16
CA GLY A 56 -6.52 -19.06 12.36
C GLY A 56 -6.47 -18.12 11.15
N SER A 57 -7.57 -18.12 10.39
CA SER A 57 -7.77 -17.22 9.27
C SER A 57 -8.42 -15.93 9.75
N ARG A 58 -7.82 -14.78 9.43
CA ARG A 58 -8.35 -13.47 9.75
C ARG A 58 -7.93 -12.44 8.73
N THR A 59 -8.70 -11.36 8.66
CA THR A 59 -8.40 -10.18 7.84
C THR A 59 -8.05 -9.00 8.75
N SER A 60 -7.35 -8.01 8.20
CA SER A 60 -6.97 -6.81 8.91
C SER A 60 -7.00 -5.61 7.97
N GLN A 61 -7.30 -4.43 8.53
CA GLN A 61 -7.28 -3.15 7.82
C GLN A 61 -6.04 -2.31 8.19
N LEU A 62 -4.97 -2.97 8.67
CA LEU A 62 -3.72 -2.29 8.97
C LEU A 62 -3.17 -1.61 7.71
N GLN A 63 -2.82 -0.33 7.85
CA GLN A 63 -2.10 0.42 6.83
C GLN A 63 -0.61 0.10 6.97
N LEU A 64 -0.10 -0.70 6.04
CA LEU A 64 1.30 -1.12 6.00
C LEU A 64 2.00 -0.52 4.78
N ASP A 65 3.28 -0.25 4.91
CA ASP A 65 4.19 0.04 3.80
C ASP A 65 5.12 -1.15 3.56
N LEU A 66 5.67 -1.28 2.35
CA LEU A 66 6.61 -2.37 2.03
C LEU A 66 7.84 -2.37 2.96
N THR A 67 8.28 -1.20 3.43
CA THR A 67 9.37 -1.07 4.41
C THR A 67 9.08 -1.79 5.73
N ASP A 68 7.82 -2.00 6.09
CA ASP A 68 7.42 -2.72 7.31
C ASP A 68 7.76 -4.20 7.25
N VAL A 69 7.83 -4.79 6.05
CA VAL A 69 8.20 -6.19 5.86
C VAL A 69 9.61 -6.42 6.36
N HIS A 70 10.55 -5.53 6.04
CA HIS A 70 11.93 -5.63 6.51
C HIS A 70 12.02 -5.62 8.04
N ALA A 71 11.38 -4.64 8.69
CA ALA A 71 11.35 -4.56 10.16
C ALA A 71 10.70 -5.79 10.81
N THR A 72 9.66 -6.33 10.17
CA THR A 72 8.92 -7.50 10.65
C THR A 72 9.73 -8.79 10.54
N VAL A 73 10.46 -8.98 9.42
CA VAL A 73 11.34 -10.13 9.23
C VAL A 73 12.48 -10.13 10.23
N LEU A 74 13.12 -8.98 10.48
CA LEU A 74 14.17 -8.86 11.51
C LEU A 74 13.64 -9.21 12.90
N ALA A 75 12.48 -8.67 13.28
CA ALA A 75 11.84 -8.98 14.56
C ALA A 75 11.49 -10.49 14.66
N ALA A 76 10.98 -11.09 13.59
CA ALA A 76 10.66 -12.52 13.55
C ALA A 76 11.90 -13.41 13.68
N ALA A 77 13.05 -12.95 13.18
CA ALA A 77 14.34 -13.61 13.31
C ALA A 77 15.03 -13.37 14.67
N GLY A 78 14.43 -12.57 15.56
CA GLY A 78 15.06 -12.17 16.83
C GLY A 78 16.23 -11.21 16.67
N LEU A 79 16.31 -10.50 15.53
CA LEU A 79 17.36 -9.55 15.22
C LEU A 79 16.92 -8.13 15.59
N THR A 80 17.89 -7.31 16.01
CA THR A 80 17.65 -5.88 16.26
C THR A 80 17.73 -5.11 14.94
N PRO A 81 16.70 -4.33 14.58
CA PRO A 81 16.76 -3.50 13.37
C PRO A 81 17.83 -2.41 13.48
N PRO A 82 18.45 -1.99 12.36
CA PRO A 82 19.27 -0.78 12.33
C PRO A 82 18.47 0.43 12.81
N THR A 83 19.16 1.44 13.35
CA THR A 83 18.52 2.65 13.89
C THR A 83 17.89 3.54 12.83
N ALA A 84 18.33 3.43 11.57
CA ALA A 84 17.89 4.25 10.45
C ALA A 84 17.07 3.43 9.44
N ILE A 85 15.90 2.93 9.86
CA ILE A 85 14.91 2.34 8.94
C ILE A 85 13.56 3.02 9.14
N ASP A 86 12.81 3.15 8.04
CA ASP A 86 11.45 3.72 8.09
C ASP A 86 10.40 2.70 8.54
N GLY A 87 10.69 1.41 8.36
CA GLY A 87 9.79 0.29 8.67
C GLY A 87 9.48 0.12 10.15
N ARG A 88 8.26 -0.31 10.46
CA ARG A 88 7.77 -0.70 11.80
C ARG A 88 7.32 -2.15 11.73
N SER A 89 7.66 -2.94 12.75
CA SER A 89 7.27 -4.35 12.77
C SER A 89 5.76 -4.49 13.02
N PHE A 90 5.07 -5.21 12.14
CA PHE A 90 3.68 -5.66 12.33
C PHE A 90 3.62 -7.10 12.85
N LEU A 91 4.73 -7.65 13.38
CA LEU A 91 4.74 -8.96 14.03
C LEU A 91 3.76 -9.05 15.23
N PRO A 92 3.65 -8.05 16.12
CA PRO A 92 2.77 -8.17 17.28
C PRO A 92 1.31 -8.50 16.95
N PRO A 93 0.63 -7.80 16.02
CA PRO A 93 -0.72 -8.18 15.66
C PRO A 93 -0.75 -9.52 14.92
N LEU A 94 0.27 -9.89 14.13
CA LEU A 94 0.33 -11.19 13.44
C LEU A 94 0.33 -12.39 14.41
N VAL A 95 0.98 -12.27 15.56
CA VAL A 95 1.08 -13.37 16.54
C VAL A 95 0.18 -13.20 17.75
N GLY A 96 -0.64 -12.13 17.78
CA GLY A 96 -1.59 -11.87 18.86
C GLY A 96 -0.95 -11.36 20.15
N SER A 97 0.27 -10.82 20.09
CA SER A 97 0.97 -10.29 21.27
C SER A 97 0.75 -8.79 21.51
N GLY A 98 0.10 -8.08 20.59
CA GLY A 98 -0.23 -6.67 20.76
C GLY A 98 -0.65 -5.96 19.47
N PRO A 99 -0.92 -4.63 19.53
CA PRO A 99 -1.29 -3.84 18.37
C PRO A 99 -0.08 -3.48 17.50
N PHE A 100 -0.34 -3.08 16.24
CA PHE A 100 0.63 -2.36 15.43
C PHE A 100 0.68 -0.90 15.87
N THR A 101 1.87 -0.32 15.94
CA THR A 101 2.02 1.13 16.13
C THR A 101 2.26 1.77 14.77
N PRO A 102 1.27 2.45 14.18
CA PRO A 102 1.45 3.10 12.88
C PRO A 102 2.40 4.28 12.99
N ARG A 103 3.05 4.59 11.87
CA ARG A 103 3.77 5.85 11.67
C ARG A 103 2.77 7.00 11.50
N PRO A 104 3.17 8.27 11.78
CA PRO A 104 2.28 9.42 11.62
C PRO A 104 1.76 9.57 10.19
N PHE A 105 2.63 9.36 9.19
CA PHE A 105 2.28 9.47 7.78
C PHE A 105 3.12 8.55 6.90
N GLN A 106 2.61 8.24 5.70
CA GLN A 106 3.33 7.59 4.61
C GLN A 106 3.46 8.55 3.43
N VAL A 107 4.60 8.52 2.73
CA VAL A 107 4.88 9.38 1.58
C VAL A 107 5.30 8.53 0.39
N TRP A 108 4.74 8.83 -0.77
CA TRP A 108 5.21 8.32 -2.06
C TRP A 108 5.55 9.49 -2.96
N TYR A 109 6.72 9.44 -3.59
CA TYR A 109 7.16 10.44 -4.56
C TYR A 109 7.64 9.74 -5.83
N LEU A 110 7.04 10.12 -6.95
CA LEU A 110 7.31 9.56 -8.28
C LEU A 110 7.72 10.71 -9.20
N PRO A 111 9.04 10.99 -9.31
CA PRO A 111 9.53 12.10 -10.12
C PRO A 111 9.23 11.94 -11.61
N GLU A 112 9.23 10.72 -12.14
CA GLU A 112 9.00 10.43 -13.57
C GLU A 112 7.61 10.86 -14.03
N GLY A 113 6.64 10.88 -13.11
CA GLY A 113 5.27 11.31 -13.38
C GLY A 113 4.92 12.70 -12.84
N ASN A 114 5.86 13.38 -12.17
CA ASN A 114 5.62 14.57 -11.37
C ASN A 114 4.43 14.38 -10.40
N GLN A 115 4.51 13.33 -9.58
CA GLN A 115 3.44 12.92 -8.68
C GLN A 115 3.94 12.68 -7.25
N ALA A 116 3.08 12.96 -6.28
CA ALA A 116 3.31 12.60 -4.89
C ALA A 116 2.00 12.21 -4.19
N ALA A 117 2.09 11.42 -3.14
CA ALA A 117 0.98 11.19 -2.22
C ALA A 117 1.44 11.18 -0.76
N VAL A 118 0.58 11.66 0.12
CA VAL A 118 0.72 11.57 1.57
C VAL A 118 -0.52 10.88 2.13
N LEU A 119 -0.32 9.90 2.99
CA LEU A 119 -1.38 9.23 3.75
C LEU A 119 -1.15 9.50 5.24
N GLU A 120 -2.12 10.09 5.92
CA GLU A 120 -2.11 10.36 7.35
C GLU A 120 -3.47 9.96 7.95
N GLY A 121 -3.47 8.89 8.76
CA GLY A 121 -4.70 8.30 9.27
C GLY A 121 -5.64 7.90 8.13
N ASN A 122 -6.84 8.48 8.11
CA ASN A 122 -7.82 8.26 7.03
C ASN A 122 -7.67 9.23 5.86
N TRP A 123 -6.78 10.22 5.94
CA TRP A 123 -6.66 11.24 4.91
C TRP A 123 -5.57 10.90 3.92
N LYS A 124 -5.88 10.99 2.63
CA LYS A 124 -4.90 10.87 1.55
C LYS A 124 -4.90 12.12 0.68
N ALA A 125 -3.76 12.80 0.65
CA ALA A 125 -3.49 13.88 -0.30
C ALA A 125 -2.71 13.31 -1.49
N THR A 126 -3.10 13.69 -2.70
CA THR A 126 -2.37 13.36 -3.94
C THR A 126 -2.07 14.61 -4.72
N TRP A 127 -0.84 14.74 -5.20
CA TRP A 127 -0.41 15.78 -6.13
C TRP A 127 0.00 15.15 -7.46
N ARG A 128 -0.51 15.65 -8.57
CA ARG A 128 -0.18 15.17 -9.93
C ARG A 128 -0.45 16.26 -10.96
N ARG A 129 0.56 16.58 -11.80
CA ARG A 129 0.45 17.54 -12.92
C ARG A 129 -0.30 18.83 -12.51
N ASP A 130 0.13 19.43 -11.41
CA ASP A 130 -0.37 20.71 -10.86
C ASP A 130 -1.76 20.68 -10.19
N SER A 131 -2.35 19.50 -10.00
CA SER A 131 -3.57 19.32 -9.21
C SER A 131 -3.26 18.66 -7.87
N THR A 132 -3.83 19.21 -6.80
CA THR A 132 -3.86 18.59 -5.48
C THR A 132 -5.28 18.14 -5.17
N THR A 133 -5.45 16.89 -4.75
CA THR A 133 -6.72 16.33 -4.26
C THR A 133 -6.52 15.82 -2.84
N LEU A 134 -7.51 16.02 -1.98
CA LEU A 134 -7.58 15.44 -0.63
C LEU A 134 -8.81 14.54 -0.54
N CYS A 135 -8.61 13.31 -0.06
CA CYS A 135 -9.66 12.31 0.08
C CYS A 135 -9.71 11.80 1.52
N ASP A 136 -10.92 11.64 2.06
CA ASP A 136 -11.16 10.81 3.24
C ASP A 136 -11.34 9.36 2.79
N LEU A 137 -10.49 8.48 3.29
CA LEU A 137 -10.49 7.04 3.02
C LEU A 137 -11.34 6.26 4.04
N CYS A 138 -12.01 6.94 4.97
CA CYS A 138 -12.87 6.25 5.92
C CYS A 138 -14.14 5.74 5.22
N VAL A 139 -14.14 4.44 4.89
CA VAL A 139 -15.31 3.77 4.28
C VAL A 139 -16.34 3.34 5.33
N LEU A 140 -16.01 3.38 6.63
CA LEU A 140 -16.83 2.87 7.74
C LEU A 140 -17.03 3.90 8.89
N CYS A 141 -16.78 5.19 8.64
CA CYS A 141 -17.12 6.25 9.59
C CYS A 141 -18.60 6.60 9.44
N GLY A 142 -19.46 5.68 9.86
CA GLY A 142 -20.92 5.80 9.92
C GLY A 142 -21.48 4.85 10.95
#